data_AF-A0A7I7XAE1-F1
#
_entry.id   AF-A0A7I7XAE1-F1
#
_cell.length_a   1.000
_cell.length_b   1.000
_cell.length_c   1.000
_cell.angle_alpha   90.00
_cell.angle_beta   90.00
_cell.angle_gamma   90.00
#
_symmetry.space_group_name_H-M   'P 1'
#
loop_
_entity.id
_entity.type
_entity.pdbx_description
1 polymer ?
#
loop_
_entity_poly.entity_id
_entity_poly.type
_entity_poly.pdbx_seq_one_letter_code
_entity_poly.pdbx_strand_id
1 'polypeptide(L)'
;MQLVVELSDVTSTDGAAVHALSAASAIAGESDIALSLIAPSAGPVVESLAAADVIERFEIFSVIDETVDHRSLSELRNVCDGDSPNA
;
A
#
# COMPACT_ATOMS: atom_id res chain seq x y z
N MET A 1 9.13 5.17 5.83
CA MET A 1 9.55 4.82 4.44
C MET A 1 8.54 3.80 3.90
N GLN A 2 8.40 3.59 2.59
CA GLN A 2 7.42 2.63 2.07
C GLN A 2 8.08 1.65 1.11
N LEU A 3 7.76 0.38 1.26
CA LEU A 3 8.10 -0.70 0.33
C LEU A 3 6.81 -1.17 -0.34
N VAL A 4 6.76 -1.05 -1.67
CA VAL A 4 5.63 -1.50 -2.48
C VAL A 4 6.04 -2.77 -3.21
N VAL A 5 5.23 -3.82 -3.08
CA VAL A 5 5.45 -5.12 -3.74
C VAL A 5 4.30 -5.36 -4.72
N GLU A 6 4.65 -5.49 -5.99
CA GLU A 6 3.70 -5.73 -7.08
C GLU A 6 3.56 -7.24 -7.31
N LEU A 7 2.36 -7.77 -7.13
CA LEU A 7 2.00 -9.20 -7.16
C LEU A 7 0.77 -9.48 -8.05
N SER A 8 0.46 -8.58 -8.98
CA SER A 8 -0.74 -8.59 -9.81
C SER A 8 -0.74 -9.71 -10.84
N ASP A 9 0.44 -10.09 -11.31
CA ASP A 9 0.64 -11.22 -12.23
C ASP A 9 0.82 -12.57 -11.51
N VAL A 10 0.77 -12.61 -10.18
CA VAL A 10 0.91 -13.86 -9.43
C VAL A 10 -0.35 -14.70 -9.58
N THR A 11 -0.21 -15.85 -10.24
CA THR A 11 -1.32 -16.78 -10.49
C THR A 11 -1.48 -17.87 -9.44
N SER A 12 -0.51 -18.02 -8.52
CA SER A 12 -0.56 -19.03 -7.47
C SER A 12 0.39 -18.67 -6.32
N THR A 13 0.00 -19.04 -5.11
CA THR A 13 0.77 -18.84 -3.87
C THR A 13 0.71 -20.09 -3.01
N ASP A 14 1.81 -20.37 -2.32
CA ASP A 14 1.92 -21.48 -1.37
C ASP A 14 2.19 -20.93 0.05
N GLY A 15 2.06 -21.78 1.07
CA GLY A 15 2.32 -21.41 2.47
C GLY A 15 3.73 -20.84 2.69
N ALA A 16 4.73 -21.29 1.93
CA ALA A 16 6.06 -20.70 2.00
C ALA A 16 6.11 -19.22 1.57
N ALA A 17 5.32 -18.83 0.55
CA ALA A 17 5.24 -17.45 0.08
C ALA A 17 4.52 -16.57 1.11
N VAL A 18 3.44 -17.07 1.71
CA VAL A 18 2.71 -16.38 2.79
C VAL A 18 3.61 -16.15 4.01
N HIS A 19 4.39 -17.16 4.40
CA HIS A 19 5.33 -17.04 5.50
C HIS A 19 6.42 -16.01 5.19
N ALA A 20 6.97 -16.01 3.97
CA ALA A 20 7.97 -15.02 3.57
C ALA A 20 7.41 -13.59 3.60
N LEU A 21 6.18 -13.37 3.12
CA LEU A 21 5.51 -12.06 3.18
C LEU A 21 5.26 -11.62 4.62
N SER A 22 4.80 -12.52 5.48
CA SER A 22 4.58 -12.26 6.90
C SER A 22 5.88 -11.86 7.62
N ALA A 23 6.98 -12.59 7.36
CA ALA A 23 8.29 -12.27 7.90
C ALA A 23 8.81 -10.92 7.36
N ALA A 24 8.61 -10.63 6.07
CA ALA A 24 8.97 -9.35 5.48
C ALA A 24 8.20 -8.18 6.12
N SER A 25 6.90 -8.37 6.41
CA SER A 25 6.09 -7.38 7.13
C SER A 25 6.63 -7.13 8.53
N ALA A 26 7.00 -8.18 9.28
CA ALA A 26 7.60 -8.03 10.61
C ALA A 26 8.92 -7.24 10.56
N ILE A 27 9.83 -7.60 9.66
CA ILE A 27 11.13 -6.91 9.48
C ILE A 27 10.94 -5.45 9.05
N ALA A 28 9.99 -5.19 8.15
CA ALA A 28 9.65 -3.84 7.72
C ALA A 28 9.12 -3.01 8.90
N GLY A 29 8.24 -3.59 9.72
CA GLY A 29 7.72 -2.96 10.94
C GLY A 29 8.81 -2.62 11.96
N GLU A 30 9.81 -3.49 12.14
CA GLU A 30 10.98 -3.20 12.99
C GLU A 30 11.79 -1.98 12.52
N SER A 31 11.68 -1.64 11.23
CA SER A 31 12.42 -0.53 10.60
C SER A 31 11.55 0.70 10.31
N ASP A 32 10.30 0.76 10.82
CA ASP A 32 9.34 1.84 10.52
C ASP A 32 9.07 2.00 8.99
N ILE A 33 9.02 0.86 8.30
CA ILE A 33 8.72 0.75 6.87
C ILE A 33 7.31 0.21 6.71
N ALA A 34 6.45 0.96 6.02
CA ALA A 34 5.14 0.48 5.61
C ALA A 34 5.30 -0.47 4.41
N LEU A 35 4.66 -1.64 4.48
CA LEU A 35 4.66 -2.64 3.42
C LEU A 35 3.29 -2.66 2.72
N SER A 36 3.27 -2.23 1.46
CA SER A 36 2.05 -2.19 0.64
C SER A 36 2.13 -3.24 -0.46
N LEU A 37 1.03 -3.93 -0.69
CA LEU A 37 0.90 -4.97 -1.71
C LEU A 37 -0.01 -4.48 -2.82
N ILE A 38 0.38 -4.73 -4.07
CA ILE A 38 -0.49 -4.49 -5.22
C ILE A 38 -0.88 -5.86 -5.76
N ALA A 39 -2.15 -6.22 -5.57
CA ALA A 39 -2.68 -7.50 -5.99
C ALA A 39 -4.20 -7.38 -6.22
N PRO A 40 -4.77 -8.14 -7.17
CA PRO A 40 -6.21 -8.25 -7.34
C PRO A 40 -6.87 -8.69 -6.03
N SER A 41 -7.95 -8.01 -5.63
CA SER A 41 -8.68 -8.32 -4.39
C SER A 41 -9.25 -9.75 -4.34
N ALA A 42 -9.55 -10.33 -5.50
CA ALA A 42 -9.96 -11.73 -5.66
C ALA A 42 -8.83 -12.62 -6.21
N GLY A 43 -7.57 -12.21 -6.00
CA GLY A 43 -6.38 -12.93 -6.46
C GLY A 43 -5.89 -13.96 -5.44
N PRO A 44 -5.13 -14.97 -5.90
CA PRO A 44 -4.64 -16.07 -5.07
C PRO A 44 -3.78 -15.59 -3.89
N VAL A 45 -3.07 -14.48 -4.07
CA VAL A 45 -2.27 -13.81 -3.03
C VAL A 45 -3.17 -13.35 -1.87
N VAL A 46 -4.23 -12.60 -2.17
CA VAL A 46 -5.14 -12.05 -1.16
C VAL A 46 -5.90 -13.16 -0.44
N GLU A 47 -6.37 -14.16 -1.19
CA GLU A 47 -7.02 -15.35 -0.62
C GLU A 47 -6.08 -16.11 0.32
N SER A 48 -4.81 -16.28 -0.06
CA SER A 48 -3.83 -16.99 0.78
C SER A 48 -3.46 -16.22 2.04
N LEU A 49 -3.35 -14.89 1.96
CA LEU A 49 -3.10 -14.02 3.12
C LEU A 49 -4.31 -14.00 4.07
N ALA A 50 -5.53 -13.99 3.54
CA ALA A 50 -6.76 -14.06 4.32
C ALA A 50 -6.90 -15.43 5.00
N ALA A 51 -6.65 -16.53 4.29
CA ALA A 51 -6.69 -17.88 4.85
C ALA A 51 -5.68 -18.10 5.99
N ALA A 52 -4.56 -17.38 5.96
CA ALA A 52 -3.54 -17.41 7.01
C ALA A 52 -3.76 -16.38 8.13
N ASP A 53 -4.83 -15.58 8.08
CA ASP A 53 -5.15 -14.54 9.07
C ASP A 53 -4.02 -13.50 9.26
N VAL A 54 -3.31 -13.20 8.17
CA VAL A 54 -2.21 -12.21 8.16
C VAL A 54 -2.51 -10.98 7.32
N ILE A 55 -3.64 -10.97 6.62
CA ILE A 55 -4.04 -9.92 5.69
C ILE A 55 -4.06 -8.51 6.33
N GLU A 56 -4.44 -8.41 7.61
CA GLU A 56 -4.53 -7.14 8.33
C GLU A 56 -3.18 -6.44 8.55
N ARG A 57 -2.07 -7.15 8.34
CA ARG A 57 -0.71 -6.60 8.44
C ARG A 57 -0.26 -5.88 7.16
N PHE A 58 -1.05 -5.96 6.09
CA PHE A 58 -0.69 -5.43 4.78
C PHE A 58 -1.73 -4.41 4.32
N GLU A 59 -1.24 -3.36 3.67
CA GLU A 59 -2.10 -2.44 2.94
C GLU A 59 -2.18 -2.92 1.48
N ILE A 60 -3.36 -3.35 1.04
CA ILE A 60 -3.56 -3.99 -0.27
C ILE A 60 -4.28 -3.03 -1.21
N PHE A 61 -3.67 -2.80 -2.38
CA PHE A 61 -4.21 -1.97 -3.45
C PHE A 61 -4.49 -2.82 -4.69
N SER A 62 -5.56 -2.51 -5.41
CA SER A 62 -5.94 -3.28 -6.60
C SER A 62 -5.19 -2.83 -7.86
N VAL A 63 -4.64 -1.61 -7.87
CA VAL A 63 -3.85 -1.04 -8.97
C VAL A 63 -2.76 -0.09 -8.45
N ILE A 64 -1.67 0.06 -9.23
CA ILE A 64 -0.52 0.93 -8.89
C ILE A 64 -0.93 2.41 -8.75
N ASP A 65 -2.00 2.83 -9.43
CA ASP A 65 -2.47 4.22 -9.50
C ASP A 65 -2.95 4.78 -8.14
N GLU A 66 -3.33 3.91 -7.19
CA GLU A 66 -3.87 4.35 -5.88
C GLU A 66 -2.78 4.64 -4.83
N THR A 67 -1.53 4.23 -5.08
CA THR A 67 -0.46 4.30 -4.06
C THR A 67 0.22 5.68 -3.97
N VAL A 68 -0.04 6.58 -4.92
CA VAL A 68 0.67 7.87 -5.05
C VAL A 68 -0.11 9.08 -4.48
N ASP A 69 -1.38 8.94 -4.14
CA ASP A 69 -2.27 10.09 -3.88
C ASP A 69 -2.48 10.46 -2.39
N HIS A 70 -2.00 9.66 -1.43
CA HIS A 70 -2.31 9.92 -0.02
C HIS A 70 -1.44 11.00 0.67
N ARG A 71 -0.48 11.65 -0.02
CA ARG A 71 0.40 12.68 0.60
C ARG A 71 0.14 14.12 0.13
N SER A 72 -0.78 14.37 -0.80
CA SER A 72 -0.89 15.70 -1.45
C SER A 72 -2.19 16.48 -1.24
N LEU A 73 -3.05 16.13 -0.26
CA LEU A 73 -4.27 16.90 0.02
C LEU A 73 -4.17 17.93 1.17
N SER A 74 -3.01 18.10 1.82
CA SER A 74 -2.83 19.14 2.84
C SER A 74 -2.30 20.48 2.32
N GLU A 75 -1.83 20.60 1.08
CA GLU A 75 -1.23 21.85 0.57
C GLU A 75 -2.17 22.71 -0.30
N LEU A 76 -3.32 22.20 -0.76
CA LEU A 76 -4.23 22.94 -1.65
C LEU A 76 -5.26 23.83 -0.92
N ARG A 77 -5.23 23.92 0.43
CA ARG A 77 -6.12 24.83 1.18
C ARG A 77 -5.50 26.19 1.52
N ASN A 78 -4.29 26.50 1.04
CA ASN A 78 -3.61 27.74 1.41
C ASN A 78 -3.22 28.59 0.21
N VAL A 79 -3.90 29.74 0.09
CA VAL A 79 -3.55 30.97 -0.66
C VAL A 79 -4.03 31.08 -2.12
N CYS A 80 -5.24 31.63 -2.27
CA CYS A 80 -5.73 32.60 -3.27
C CYS A 80 -7.10 33.05 -2.71
N ASP A 81 -7.48 34.29 -2.42
CA ASP A 81 -7.15 35.62 -2.93
C ASP A 81 -6.24 36.41 -1.98
N GLY A 82 -5.22 37.14 -2.44
CA GLY A 82 -5.30 38.02 -3.60
C GLY A 82 -5.65 39.44 -3.15
N ASP A 83 -4.83 40.00 -2.26
CA ASP A 83 -4.74 41.46 -2.10
C ASP A 83 -4.38 42.04 -3.48
N SER A 84 -5.18 42.99 -3.97
CA SER A 84 -4.77 43.81 -5.10
C SER A 84 -5.19 45.26 -4.89
N PRO A 85 -4.33 46.22 -5.25
CA PRO A 85 -4.34 47.56 -4.67
C PRO A 85 -4.98 48.59 -5.61
N ASN A 86 -5.59 49.60 -4.98
CA ASN A 86 -5.73 51.00 -5.37
C ASN A 86 -5.82 51.40 -6.87
N ALA A 87 -6.99 51.93 -7.25
CA ALA A 87 -7.13 53.05 -8.20
C ALA A 87 -8.33 53.92 -7.80
#